data_AF-A0A939WFM3-F1
#
_entry.id   AF-A0A939WFM3-F1
#
_cell.length_a   1.000
_cell.length_b   1.000
_cell.length_c   1.000
_cell.angle_alpha   90.00
_cell.angle_beta   90.00
_cell.angle_gamma   90.00
#
_symmetry.space_group_name_H-M   'P 1'
#
loop_
_entity.id
_entity.type
_entity.pdbx_description
1 polymer ?
#
loop_
_entity_poly.entity_id
_entity_poly.type
_entity_poly.pdbx_seq_one_letter_code
_entity_poly.pdbx_strand_id
1 'polypeptide(L)'
;MGFNQDGYRNRNGGDFRGGRNDRGGFSGDRRGNDYSDRSRSSHEGNLSYKVELEKITEIGYVEEAEKVIESIPKKKLLSTSKIRGILSLVSDLNDKLRLDPALPVKEIKEDCGYIRMRFAYESGREEKVRILVDNANLMGFLKQIGSADLDDETVRSKALLFCKYVEALVAYHKYCGGSDK
;
A
#
# COMPACT_ATOMS: atom_id res chain seq x y z
N MET A 1 71.54 37.25 4.93
CA MET A 1 71.16 36.07 5.76
C MET A 1 70.41 35.12 4.84
N GLY A 2 70.75 33.86 4.60
CA GLY A 2 71.65 32.96 5.28
C GLY A 2 71.00 31.57 5.32
N PHE A 3 71.56 30.62 4.54
CA PHE A 3 71.67 29.17 4.80
C PHE A 3 70.38 28.30 4.74
N ASN A 4 70.26 27.46 3.72
CA ASN A 4 70.56 26.00 3.68
C ASN A 4 69.52 25.16 4.47
N GLN A 5 68.73 24.27 3.86
CA GLN A 5 69.09 22.98 3.24
C GLN A 5 70.03 22.12 4.09
N ASP A 6 69.42 21.42 5.05
CA ASP A 6 69.87 20.14 5.62
C ASP A 6 68.72 19.13 5.34
N GLY A 7 68.91 17.86 5.00
CA GLY A 7 70.11 17.05 4.96
C GLY A 7 69.75 15.65 4.44
N TYR A 8 70.77 15.01 3.88
CA TYR A 8 70.81 13.77 3.12
C TYR A 8 70.60 12.49 3.96
N ARG A 9 70.07 11.41 3.36
CA ARG A 9 70.79 10.12 3.11
C ARG A 9 69.91 8.96 2.57
N ASN A 10 70.05 8.71 1.28
CA ASN A 10 70.40 7.44 0.59
C ASN A 10 70.41 6.12 1.40
N ARG A 11 69.74 5.04 0.92
CA ARG A 11 70.34 3.91 0.15
C ARG A 11 69.40 2.69 -0.04
N ASN A 12 69.65 1.99 -1.15
CA ASN A 12 69.21 0.64 -1.56
C ASN A 12 67.81 0.60 -2.19
N GLY A 13 67.61 0.23 -3.45
CA GLY A 13 68.38 -0.68 -4.31
C GLY A 13 67.42 -1.78 -4.75
N GLY A 14 67.15 -1.88 -6.05
CA GLY A 14 66.30 -2.95 -6.59
C GLY A 14 65.58 -2.57 -7.88
N ASP A 15 66.30 -2.61 -9.00
CA ASP A 15 65.71 -2.85 -10.32
C ASP A 15 64.94 -4.17 -10.29
N PHE A 16 63.70 -4.23 -10.80
CA PHE A 16 63.25 -5.37 -11.61
C PHE A 16 62.07 -4.98 -12.51
N ARG A 17 62.27 -5.28 -13.79
CA ARG A 17 61.35 -5.14 -14.91
C ARG A 17 60.17 -6.12 -14.82
N GLY A 18 59.02 -5.69 -15.30
CA GLY A 18 58.19 -6.45 -16.25
C GLY A 18 57.51 -7.74 -15.77
N GLY A 19 56.19 -7.67 -15.60
CA GLY A 19 55.29 -8.82 -15.55
C GLY A 19 53.85 -8.31 -15.54
N ARG A 20 53.21 -8.21 -16.70
CA ARG A 20 52.22 -9.17 -17.24
C ARG A 20 50.95 -9.27 -16.40
N ASN A 21 49.86 -8.99 -17.11
CA ASN A 21 48.47 -9.15 -16.75
C ASN A 21 48.16 -10.53 -16.16
N ASP A 22 47.68 -10.56 -14.93
CA ASP A 22 46.92 -11.68 -14.39
C ASP A 22 45.50 -11.23 -14.06
N ARG A 23 44.57 -11.72 -14.88
CA ARG A 23 43.12 -11.67 -14.64
C ARG A 23 42.82 -12.58 -13.45
N GLY A 24 42.92 -12.05 -12.24
CA GLY A 24 42.36 -12.65 -11.03
C GLY A 24 40.86 -12.42 -10.96
N GLY A 25 40.07 -13.46 -11.22
CA GLY A 25 38.62 -13.45 -11.05
C GLY A 25 38.26 -13.26 -9.58
N PHE A 26 37.69 -12.11 -9.25
CA PHE A 26 36.94 -11.92 -8.02
C PHE A 26 35.57 -12.57 -8.19
N SER A 27 35.43 -13.79 -7.67
CA SER A 27 34.14 -14.37 -7.31
C SER A 27 33.56 -13.55 -6.16
N GLY A 28 32.89 -12.45 -6.50
CA GLY A 28 32.04 -11.72 -5.59
C GLY A 28 30.70 -12.42 -5.52
N ASP A 29 30.50 -13.24 -4.48
CA ASP A 29 29.19 -13.76 -4.11
C ASP A 29 28.22 -12.59 -3.91
N ARG A 30 27.38 -12.34 -4.93
CA ARG A 30 26.18 -11.52 -4.78
C ARG A 30 25.22 -12.30 -3.90
N ARG A 31 25.39 -12.21 -2.58
CA ARG A 31 24.31 -12.46 -1.63
C ARG A 31 23.25 -11.41 -1.88
N GLY A 32 22.37 -11.70 -2.83
CA GLY A 32 21.12 -10.99 -3.03
C GLY A 32 20.37 -11.02 -1.71
N ASN A 33 20.15 -9.85 -1.13
CA ASN A 33 19.24 -9.67 -0.02
C ASN A 33 17.83 -9.94 -0.58
N ASP A 34 17.41 -11.20 -0.48
CA ASP A 34 16.06 -11.66 -0.79
C ASP A 34 15.11 -11.17 0.32
N TYR A 35 14.78 -9.88 0.24
CA TYR A 35 13.60 -9.34 0.90
C TYR A 35 12.46 -9.37 -0.12
N SER A 36 11.76 -10.50 -0.25
CA SER A 36 10.29 -10.54 -0.12
C SER A 36 9.66 -11.74 -0.82
N ASP A 37 9.50 -12.86 -0.12
CA ASP A 37 8.33 -13.73 -0.39
C ASP A 37 7.92 -14.62 0.79
N ARG A 38 8.09 -14.17 2.03
CA ARG A 38 7.69 -14.96 3.22
C ARG A 38 6.43 -14.48 3.93
N SER A 39 5.79 -13.41 3.47
CA SER A 39 4.63 -12.86 4.16
C SER A 39 3.29 -13.20 3.50
N ARG A 40 3.22 -13.50 2.18
CA ARG A 40 1.92 -13.70 1.51
C ARG A 40 1.16 -14.94 1.98
N SER A 41 1.86 -16.05 2.22
CA SER A 41 1.24 -17.34 2.49
C SER A 41 0.43 -17.39 3.80
N SER A 42 0.77 -16.57 4.80
CA SER A 42 0.01 -16.50 6.06
C SER A 42 -1.27 -15.65 5.97
N HIS A 43 -1.47 -14.90 4.87
CA HIS A 43 -2.55 -13.92 4.78
C HIS A 43 -3.88 -14.50 4.29
N GLU A 44 -3.85 -15.60 3.53
CA GLU A 44 -5.07 -16.17 2.93
C GLU A 44 -5.91 -17.01 3.90
N GLY A 45 -5.33 -17.51 5.00
CA GLY A 45 -6.00 -18.41 5.95
C GLY A 45 -7.11 -17.80 6.81
N ASN A 46 -7.38 -16.49 6.68
CA ASN A 46 -8.39 -15.77 7.46
C ASN A 46 -9.51 -15.13 6.60
N LEU A 47 -9.46 -15.26 5.27
CA LEU A 47 -10.54 -14.77 4.40
C LEU A 47 -11.69 -15.77 4.40
N SER A 48 -12.89 -15.32 4.74
CA SER A 48 -14.11 -16.11 4.53
C SER A 48 -14.74 -15.83 3.17
N TYR A 49 -14.46 -14.65 2.61
CA TYR A 49 -14.98 -14.17 1.35
C TYR A 49 -13.98 -13.16 0.75
N LYS A 50 -13.88 -13.11 -0.57
CA LYS A 50 -13.06 -12.11 -1.26
C LYS A 50 -13.87 -11.57 -2.41
N VAL A 51 -14.26 -10.30 -2.32
CA VAL A 51 -15.00 -9.64 -3.40
C VAL A 51 -14.14 -9.57 -4.66
N GLU A 52 -14.74 -10.00 -5.76
CA GLU A 52 -14.20 -9.78 -7.10
C GLU A 52 -14.49 -8.32 -7.49
N LEU A 53 -13.45 -7.56 -7.84
CA LEU A 53 -13.58 -6.12 -8.11
C LEU A 53 -14.57 -5.80 -9.23
N GLU A 54 -14.75 -6.74 -10.17
CA GLU A 54 -15.67 -6.63 -11.30
C GLU A 54 -17.15 -6.56 -10.86
N LYS A 55 -17.47 -7.07 -9.67
CA LYS A 55 -18.83 -7.04 -9.11
C LYS A 55 -19.17 -5.72 -8.42
N ILE A 56 -18.16 -4.94 -8.04
CA ILE A 56 -18.35 -3.61 -7.45
C ILE A 56 -18.67 -2.64 -8.58
N THR A 57 -19.95 -2.56 -8.92
CA THR A 57 -20.51 -1.66 -9.94
C THR A 57 -21.45 -0.65 -9.29
N GLU A 58 -21.86 0.39 -10.02
CA GLU A 58 -22.77 1.42 -9.51
C GLU A 58 -24.11 0.90 -8.97
N ILE A 59 -24.54 -0.27 -9.43
CA ILE A 59 -25.78 -0.93 -8.98
C ILE A 59 -25.45 -2.03 -7.96
N GLY A 60 -24.38 -2.80 -8.18
CA GLY A 60 -24.05 -3.98 -7.37
C GLY A 60 -23.24 -3.71 -6.09
N TYR A 61 -22.66 -2.52 -5.90
CA TYR A 61 -21.78 -2.26 -4.75
C TYR A 61 -22.46 -2.45 -3.38
N VAL A 62 -23.76 -2.19 -3.29
CA VAL A 62 -24.55 -2.33 -2.05
C VAL A 62 -24.67 -3.80 -1.65
N GLU A 63 -25.04 -4.65 -2.60
CA GLU A 63 -25.21 -6.09 -2.41
C GLU A 63 -23.87 -6.77 -2.05
N GLU A 64 -22.78 -6.34 -2.70
CA GLU A 64 -21.45 -6.85 -2.36
C GLU A 64 -21.00 -6.38 -0.97
N ALA A 65 -21.31 -5.13 -0.57
CA ALA A 65 -21.01 -4.64 0.76
C ALA A 65 -21.75 -5.44 1.84
N GLU A 66 -23.03 -5.76 1.61
CA GLU A 66 -23.82 -6.62 2.49
C GLU A 66 -23.15 -8.00 2.67
N LYS A 67 -22.87 -8.67 1.56
CA LYS A 67 -22.21 -10.00 1.56
C LYS A 67 -20.88 -9.98 2.31
N VAL A 68 -20.06 -8.95 2.11
CA VAL A 68 -18.80 -8.79 2.84
C VAL A 68 -19.04 -8.76 4.34
N ILE A 69 -19.95 -7.90 4.81
CA ILE A 69 -20.17 -7.73 6.24
C ILE A 69 -20.78 -9.00 6.85
N GLU A 70 -21.73 -9.65 6.16
CA GLU A 70 -22.33 -10.91 6.61
C GLU A 70 -21.33 -12.06 6.69
N SER A 71 -20.36 -12.10 5.79
CA SER A 71 -19.31 -13.12 5.79
C SER A 71 -18.39 -13.02 7.02
N ILE A 72 -18.22 -11.82 7.59
CA ILE A 72 -17.32 -11.61 8.73
C ILE A 72 -17.99 -12.09 10.02
N PRO A 73 -17.39 -13.03 10.77
CA PRO A 73 -17.96 -13.50 12.03
C PRO A 73 -18.11 -12.34 13.02
N LYS A 74 -19.25 -12.27 13.73
CA LYS A 74 -19.54 -11.19 14.69
C LYS A 74 -18.41 -10.89 15.69
N LYS A 75 -17.69 -11.92 16.16
CA LYS A 75 -16.53 -11.76 17.06
C LYS A 75 -15.35 -11.01 16.42
N LYS A 76 -15.22 -11.09 15.11
CA LYS A 76 -14.19 -10.46 14.26
C LYS A 76 -14.64 -9.12 13.68
N LEU A 77 -15.90 -8.71 13.83
CA LEU A 77 -16.35 -7.37 13.45
C LEU A 77 -15.61 -6.28 14.24
N LEU A 78 -15.37 -5.16 13.55
CA LEU A 78 -14.78 -3.96 14.11
C LEU A 78 -15.70 -3.32 15.15
N SER A 79 -15.12 -2.52 16.05
CA SER A 79 -15.90 -1.61 16.90
C SER A 79 -16.40 -0.42 16.07
N THR A 80 -17.45 0.23 16.57
CA THR A 80 -18.01 1.42 15.92
C THR A 80 -17.02 2.59 15.89
N SER A 81 -16.14 2.72 16.88
CA SER A 81 -15.07 3.73 16.91
C SER A 81 -14.06 3.57 15.78
N LYS A 82 -13.68 2.34 15.43
CA LYS A 82 -12.73 2.05 14.36
C LYS A 82 -13.35 2.26 12.98
N ILE A 83 -14.62 1.89 12.84
CA ILE A 83 -15.42 2.13 11.64
C ILE A 83 -15.54 3.63 11.35
N ARG A 84 -15.75 4.47 12.38
CA ARG A 84 -15.74 5.93 12.21
C ARG A 84 -14.39 6.45 11.71
N GLY A 85 -13.28 5.90 12.20
CA GLY A 85 -11.94 6.25 11.72
C GLY A 85 -11.73 5.91 10.24
N ILE A 86 -12.23 4.76 9.78
CA ILE A 86 -12.21 4.38 8.36
C ILE A 86 -13.07 5.34 7.53
N LEU A 87 -14.29 5.64 7.99
CA LEU A 87 -15.19 6.55 7.29
C LEU A 87 -14.57 7.94 7.15
N SER A 88 -13.99 8.50 8.22
CA SER A 88 -13.37 9.83 8.19
C SER A 88 -12.27 9.94 7.11
N LEU A 89 -11.46 8.90 6.92
CA LEU A 89 -10.41 8.89 5.88
C LEU A 89 -10.97 8.97 4.46
N VAL A 90 -12.17 8.43 4.23
CA VAL A 90 -12.79 8.37 2.90
C VAL A 90 -13.74 9.55 2.68
N SER A 91 -14.33 10.08 3.74
CA SER A 91 -15.20 11.27 3.71
C SER A 91 -14.50 12.48 3.09
N ASP A 92 -13.24 12.72 3.44
CA ASP A 92 -12.47 13.84 2.87
C ASP A 92 -12.39 13.76 1.33
N LEU A 93 -12.11 12.57 0.78
CA LEU A 93 -12.09 12.35 -0.67
C LEU A 93 -13.49 12.50 -1.28
N ASN A 94 -14.51 11.93 -0.65
CA ASN A 94 -15.90 12.02 -1.10
C ASN A 94 -16.39 13.47 -1.17
N ASP A 95 -16.07 14.28 -0.16
CA ASP A 95 -16.43 15.69 -0.10
C ASP A 95 -15.72 16.48 -1.19
N LYS A 96 -14.40 16.30 -1.38
CA LYS A 96 -13.66 16.91 -2.49
C LYS A 96 -14.28 16.56 -3.85
N LEU A 97 -14.58 15.29 -4.07
CA LEU A 97 -15.22 14.84 -5.32
C LEU A 97 -16.60 15.46 -5.52
N ARG A 98 -17.43 15.60 -4.48
CA ARG A 98 -18.77 16.19 -4.61
C ARG A 98 -18.75 17.70 -4.78
N LEU A 99 -17.83 18.38 -4.11
CA LEU A 99 -17.74 19.85 -4.12
C LEU A 99 -17.03 20.39 -5.36
N ASP A 100 -16.06 19.65 -5.91
CA ASP A 100 -15.33 20.05 -7.09
C ASP A 100 -15.51 19.04 -8.25
N PRO A 101 -16.42 19.34 -9.19
CA PRO A 101 -16.58 18.60 -10.44
C PRO A 101 -15.32 18.51 -11.29
N ALA A 102 -14.42 19.51 -11.19
CA ALA A 102 -13.21 19.65 -11.99
C ALA A 102 -11.93 19.26 -11.23
N LEU A 103 -12.06 18.60 -10.07
CA LEU A 103 -10.93 18.18 -9.24
C LEU A 103 -9.89 17.42 -10.09
N PRO A 104 -8.61 17.85 -10.09
CA PRO A 104 -7.60 17.22 -10.91
C PRO A 104 -7.42 15.74 -10.58
N VAL A 105 -7.34 14.90 -11.62
CA VAL A 105 -7.17 13.45 -11.47
C VAL A 105 -5.90 13.07 -10.74
N LYS A 106 -4.86 13.89 -10.86
CA LYS A 106 -3.63 13.76 -10.08
C LYS A 106 -3.92 13.79 -8.57
N GLU A 107 -4.72 14.76 -8.11
CA GLU A 107 -5.08 14.90 -6.69
C GLU A 107 -5.93 13.72 -6.21
N ILE A 108 -6.89 13.27 -7.04
CA ILE A 108 -7.69 12.07 -6.74
C ILE A 108 -6.78 10.84 -6.55
N LYS A 109 -5.81 10.62 -7.45
CA LYS A 109 -4.87 9.50 -7.35
C LYS A 109 -3.95 9.61 -6.13
N GLU A 110 -3.50 10.82 -5.78
CA GLU A 110 -2.71 11.08 -4.57
C GLU A 110 -3.51 10.75 -3.30
N ASP A 111 -4.76 11.20 -3.20
CA ASP A 111 -5.66 10.88 -2.09
C ASP A 111 -5.93 9.38 -1.99
N CYS A 112 -6.24 8.71 -3.11
CA CYS A 112 -6.40 7.24 -3.13
C CYS A 112 -5.12 6.51 -2.67
N GLY A 113 -3.95 7.01 -3.07
CA GLY A 113 -2.65 6.49 -2.62
C GLY A 113 -2.45 6.64 -1.12
N TYR A 114 -2.81 7.80 -0.56
CA TYR A 114 -2.78 8.06 0.88
C TYR A 114 -3.73 7.12 1.64
N ILE A 115 -4.98 6.99 1.20
CA ILE A 115 -5.97 6.09 1.80
C ILE A 115 -5.45 4.64 1.79
N ARG A 116 -4.87 4.20 0.67
CA ARG A 116 -4.31 2.85 0.54
C ARG A 116 -3.14 2.61 1.51
N MET A 117 -2.25 3.58 1.67
CA MET A 117 -1.16 3.53 2.65
C MET A 117 -1.72 3.47 4.08
N ARG A 118 -2.75 4.26 4.41
CA ARG A 118 -3.41 4.20 5.72
C ARG A 118 -4.03 2.84 6.01
N PHE A 119 -4.73 2.24 5.04
CA PHE A 119 -5.26 0.89 5.23
C PHE A 119 -4.17 -0.15 5.46
N ALA A 120 -3.03 -0.07 4.75
CA ALA A 120 -1.91 -0.97 5.00
C ALA A 120 -1.38 -0.84 6.43
N TYR A 121 -1.22 0.39 6.92
CA TYR A 121 -0.75 0.65 8.28
C TYR A 121 -1.73 0.14 9.34
N GLU A 122 -3.01 0.48 9.23
CA GLU A 122 -4.04 0.06 10.21
C GLU A 122 -4.23 -1.47 10.19
N SER A 123 -4.17 -2.10 9.01
CA SER A 123 -4.23 -3.56 8.86
C SER A 123 -3.04 -4.27 9.51
N GLY A 124 -1.87 -3.62 9.56
CA GLY A 124 -0.69 -4.15 10.26
C GLY A 124 -0.81 -4.06 11.78
N ARG A 125 -1.59 -3.10 12.29
CA ARG A 125 -1.77 -2.88 13.73
C ARG A 125 -2.96 -3.62 14.32
N GLU A 126 -4.00 -3.84 13.51
CA GLU A 126 -5.27 -4.37 13.99
C GLU A 126 -5.83 -5.43 13.03
N GLU A 127 -5.81 -6.69 13.47
CA GLU A 127 -6.23 -7.84 12.66
C GLU A 127 -7.67 -7.70 12.15
N LYS A 128 -8.57 -7.13 12.95
CA LYS A 128 -9.97 -6.91 12.55
C LYS A 128 -10.11 -5.92 11.40
N VAL A 129 -9.26 -4.89 11.35
CA VAL A 129 -9.24 -3.94 10.23
C VAL A 129 -8.78 -4.67 8.98
N ARG A 130 -7.72 -5.47 9.11
CA ARG A 130 -7.22 -6.29 8.02
C ARG A 130 -8.26 -7.25 7.47
N ILE A 131 -9.02 -7.94 8.33
CA ILE A 131 -10.11 -8.83 7.91
C ILE A 131 -11.12 -8.06 7.04
N LEU A 132 -11.58 -6.89 7.48
CA LEU A 132 -12.49 -6.09 6.66
C LEU A 132 -11.86 -5.68 5.32
N VAL A 133 -10.64 -5.12 5.35
CA VAL A 133 -9.92 -4.65 4.16
C VAL A 133 -9.70 -5.76 3.13
N ASP A 134 -9.34 -6.95 3.60
CA ASP A 134 -9.06 -8.12 2.76
C ASP A 134 -10.35 -8.71 2.17
N ASN A 135 -11.42 -8.89 2.99
CA ASN A 135 -12.69 -9.44 2.49
C ASN A 135 -13.39 -8.46 1.51
N ALA A 136 -13.32 -7.16 1.79
CA ALA A 136 -13.86 -6.10 0.93
C ALA A 136 -12.99 -5.78 -0.30
N ASN A 137 -11.77 -6.32 -0.39
CA ASN A 137 -10.80 -6.04 -1.44
C ASN A 137 -10.49 -4.54 -1.66
N LEU A 138 -10.45 -3.76 -0.58
CA LEU A 138 -10.27 -2.29 -0.65
C LEU A 138 -8.89 -1.91 -1.23
N MET A 139 -7.85 -2.67 -0.89
CA MET A 139 -6.50 -2.45 -1.41
C MET A 139 -6.42 -2.65 -2.92
N GLY A 140 -7.16 -3.64 -3.45
CA GLY A 140 -7.25 -3.90 -4.88
C GLY A 140 -8.01 -2.79 -5.60
N PHE A 141 -9.14 -2.35 -5.04
CA PHE A 141 -9.95 -1.29 -5.62
C PHE A 141 -9.15 0.04 -5.72
N LEU A 142 -8.50 0.46 -4.63
CA LEU A 142 -7.65 1.66 -4.64
C LEU A 142 -6.46 1.54 -5.60
N LYS A 143 -5.87 0.35 -5.74
CA LYS A 143 -4.80 0.12 -6.72
C LYS A 143 -5.31 0.28 -8.15
N GLN A 144 -6.53 -0.16 -8.45
CA GLN A 144 -7.12 -0.02 -9.77
C GLN A 144 -7.35 1.46 -10.13
N ILE A 145 -7.85 2.27 -9.20
CA ILE A 145 -8.05 3.71 -9.38
C ILE A 145 -6.72 4.43 -9.67
N GLY A 146 -5.66 4.04 -8.97
CA GLY A 146 -4.32 4.59 -9.16
C GLY A 146 -3.60 4.16 -10.45
N SER A 147 -4.22 3.33 -11.30
CA SER A 147 -3.59 2.87 -12.54
C SER A 147 -3.33 4.02 -13.52
N ALA A 148 -2.23 3.94 -14.28
CA ALA A 148 -1.90 4.91 -15.32
C ALA A 148 -2.81 4.80 -16.55
N ASP A 149 -3.39 3.62 -16.79
CA ASP A 149 -4.14 3.30 -18.01
C ASP A 149 -5.62 3.74 -17.99
N LEU A 150 -6.07 4.38 -16.90
CA LEU A 150 -7.43 4.89 -16.79
C LEU A 150 -7.51 6.33 -17.28
N ASP A 151 -8.53 6.61 -18.09
CA ASP A 151 -8.94 7.97 -18.43
C ASP A 151 -9.51 8.72 -17.22
N ASP A 152 -9.51 10.04 -17.32
CA ASP A 152 -9.83 10.94 -16.22
C ASP A 152 -11.26 10.75 -15.67
N GLU A 153 -12.23 10.55 -16.56
CA GLU A 153 -13.64 10.31 -16.23
C GLU A 153 -13.80 8.99 -15.46
N THR A 154 -13.11 7.93 -15.91
CA THR A 154 -13.13 6.62 -15.26
C THR A 154 -12.48 6.65 -13.89
N VAL A 155 -11.35 7.37 -13.71
CA VAL A 155 -10.71 7.50 -12.39
C VAL A 155 -11.68 8.15 -11.41
N ARG A 156 -12.32 9.24 -11.82
CA ARG A 156 -13.27 9.98 -10.99
C ARG A 156 -14.48 9.11 -10.63
N SER A 157 -15.07 8.43 -11.61
CA SER A 157 -16.22 7.55 -11.42
C SER A 157 -15.91 6.40 -10.45
N LYS A 158 -14.74 5.77 -10.60
CA LYS A 158 -14.28 4.70 -9.69
C LYS A 158 -13.97 5.22 -8.29
N ALA A 159 -13.40 6.41 -8.15
CA ALA A 159 -13.14 7.01 -6.84
C ALA A 159 -14.45 7.32 -6.10
N LEU A 160 -15.46 7.84 -6.80
CA LEU A 160 -16.79 8.05 -6.23
C LEU A 160 -17.46 6.73 -5.85
N LEU A 161 -17.35 5.71 -6.71
CA LEU A 161 -17.88 4.38 -6.44
C LEU A 161 -17.21 3.74 -5.22
N PHE A 162 -15.89 3.91 -5.07
CA PHE A 162 -15.15 3.49 -3.89
C PHE A 162 -15.70 4.14 -2.62
N CYS A 163 -15.95 5.46 -2.65
CA CYS A 163 -16.52 6.18 -1.51
C CYS A 163 -17.90 5.61 -1.13
N LYS A 164 -18.80 5.43 -2.10
CA LYS A 164 -20.13 4.83 -1.90
C LYS A 164 -20.03 3.40 -1.35
N TYR A 165 -19.10 2.61 -1.85
CA TYR A 165 -18.87 1.25 -1.38
C TYR A 165 -18.41 1.21 0.08
N VAL A 166 -17.49 2.08 0.49
CA VAL A 166 -17.09 2.21 1.89
C VAL A 166 -18.25 2.69 2.77
N GLU A 167 -19.04 3.65 2.33
CA GLU A 167 -20.26 4.09 3.03
C GLU A 167 -21.23 2.91 3.24
N ALA A 168 -21.45 2.07 2.23
CA ALA A 168 -22.29 0.88 2.32
C ALA A 168 -21.73 -0.15 3.32
N LEU A 169 -20.43 -0.44 3.29
CA LEU A 169 -19.77 -1.34 4.26
C LEU A 169 -19.98 -0.85 5.70
N VAL A 170 -19.87 0.45 5.93
CA VAL A 170 -20.09 1.08 7.25
C VAL A 170 -21.57 0.97 7.66
N ALA A 171 -22.50 1.18 6.73
CA ALA A 171 -23.93 1.07 7.00
C ALA A 171 -24.33 -0.37 7.38
N TYR A 172 -23.89 -1.36 6.60
CA TYR A 172 -24.15 -2.77 6.90
C TYR A 172 -23.46 -3.25 8.17
N HIS A 173 -22.23 -2.77 8.44
CA HIS A 173 -21.56 -3.05 9.71
C HIS A 173 -22.40 -2.62 10.92
N LYS A 174 -22.97 -1.40 10.86
CA LYS A 174 -23.89 -0.92 11.90
C LYS A 174 -25.16 -1.76 11.97
N TYR A 175 -25.75 -2.09 10.82
CA TYR A 175 -26.97 -2.91 10.74
C TYR A 175 -26.79 -4.31 11.36
N CYS A 176 -25.67 -4.99 11.08
CA CYS A 176 -25.40 -6.35 11.57
C CYS A 176 -24.98 -6.42 13.07
N GLY A 177 -24.98 -5.30 13.77
CA GLY A 177 -24.72 -5.23 15.22
C GLY A 177 -23.25 -5.02 15.57
N GLY A 178 -22.53 -4.19 14.81
CA GLY A 178 -21.23 -3.67 15.20
C GLY A 178 -21.27 -3.15 16.64
N SER A 179 -20.58 -3.83 17.55
CA SER A 179 -20.71 -3.57 18.98
C SER A 179 -20.30 -2.13 19.30
N ASP A 180 -21.27 -1.33 19.74
CA ASP A 180 -21.01 -0.19 20.62
C ASP A 180 -20.49 -0.79 21.93
N LYS A 181 -19.18 -0.69 22.15
CA LYS A 181 -18.55 -0.88 23.44
C LYS A 181 -17.74 0.36 23.76
#